data_AF-A0A9W8NL09-F1
#
_entry.id   AF-A0A9W8NL09-F1
#
_cell.length_a   1.000
_cell.length_b   1.000
_cell.length_c   1.000
_cell.angle_alpha   90.00
_cell.angle_beta   90.00
_cell.angle_gamma   90.00
#
_symmetry.space_group_name_H-M   'P 1'
#
loop_
_entity.id
_entity.type
_entity.pdbx_description
1 polymer ?
#
loop_
_entity_poly.entity_id
_entity_poly.type
_entity_poly.pdbx_seq_one_letter_code
_entity_poly.pdbx_strand_id
1 'polypeptide(L)'
;MAEFSTALCNYNKSLLYVYPHLRARELPIEVMKLFKEGGLLRQEGHNPQFSNNSSSYLAKADTPGLIIDIFVKETPHVHDEYDGALRSGGYFRRVSIPRLVDSGTLLYQYFPGRTASDVRLSYVLGGRKDGGLFEKLLEIELVKAGDTLRAYRRSLCRLMRLYYPPKIQRFFYDRLLNDSRIRSHYGEGVALGGQLIPLDTLLSLRWIINGKTYPSLRHAYGESQDILNPRSAYMLSSPIAFGMGDAHNGNVMINESKTERGAADILFIDYEVAGLHPVMMDLAKPLYNDLAYEILYRKLIPNANGIDLRLKYDVNLEENTIKISFKPQVDALTQALFDIKFRYLLEPLCDHLQYIGVIPDNHVPVLSTALFLCATLGISFANNEEAFVANFAAGQILRGPQTWRELLSGLEELGFTH
;
A
#
# COMPACT_ATOMS: atom_id res chain seq x y z
N MET A 1 -6.65 -32.78 -5.05
CA MET A 1 -6.40 -31.38 -5.50
C MET A 1 -7.67 -30.67 -5.97
N ALA A 2 -8.50 -31.27 -6.83
CA ALA A 2 -9.81 -30.68 -7.18
C ALA A 2 -10.70 -30.53 -5.94
N GLU A 3 -10.92 -31.59 -5.16
CA GLU A 3 -11.90 -31.61 -4.05
C GLU A 3 -11.57 -30.65 -2.88
N PHE A 4 -10.29 -30.38 -2.59
CA PHE A 4 -9.88 -29.45 -1.52
C PHE A 4 -9.98 -27.97 -1.94
N SER A 5 -9.70 -27.68 -3.22
CA SER A 5 -9.99 -26.37 -3.83
C SER A 5 -11.50 -26.13 -3.89
N THR A 6 -12.28 -27.18 -4.20
CA THR A 6 -13.75 -27.13 -4.16
C THR A 6 -14.27 -26.92 -2.74
N ALA A 7 -13.64 -27.46 -1.69
CA ALA A 7 -14.06 -27.25 -0.30
C ALA A 7 -13.87 -25.79 0.17
N LEU A 8 -12.73 -25.15 -0.15
CA LEU A 8 -12.49 -23.72 0.12
C LEU A 8 -13.36 -22.79 -0.75
N CYS A 9 -13.64 -23.20 -2.00
CA CYS A 9 -14.55 -22.48 -2.89
C CYS A 9 -16.01 -22.61 -2.45
N ASN A 10 -16.43 -23.78 -1.97
CA ASN A 10 -17.78 -24.03 -1.44
C ASN A 10 -18.00 -23.40 -0.07
N TYR A 11 -16.97 -23.33 0.78
CA TYR A 11 -17.02 -22.59 2.04
C TYR A 11 -17.22 -21.08 1.77
N ASN A 12 -16.50 -20.52 0.78
CA ASN A 12 -16.70 -19.12 0.36
C ASN A 12 -18.03 -18.85 -0.35
N LYS A 13 -18.54 -19.79 -1.17
CA LYS A 13 -19.88 -19.69 -1.75
C LYS A 13 -20.97 -19.73 -0.68
N SER A 14 -20.83 -20.58 0.34
CA SER A 14 -21.81 -20.64 1.44
C SER A 14 -21.83 -19.35 2.27
N LEU A 15 -20.69 -18.69 2.47
CA LEU A 15 -20.60 -17.42 3.19
C LEU A 15 -21.22 -16.23 2.43
N LEU A 16 -21.22 -16.26 1.10
CA LEU A 16 -21.93 -15.26 0.27
C LEU A 16 -23.46 -15.33 0.42
N TYR A 17 -24.02 -16.49 0.78
CA TYR A 17 -25.45 -16.67 0.99
C TYR A 17 -25.95 -16.24 2.38
N VAL A 18 -25.07 -16.14 3.38
CA VAL A 18 -25.48 -15.88 4.78
C VAL A 18 -25.71 -14.38 5.05
N TYR A 19 -25.23 -13.46 4.19
CA TYR A 19 -25.34 -12.01 4.42
C TYR A 19 -25.73 -11.22 3.15
N PRO A 20 -27.00 -11.26 2.72
CA PRO A 20 -27.47 -10.62 1.47
C PRO A 20 -27.36 -9.08 1.43
N HIS A 21 -27.12 -8.42 2.58
CA HIS A 21 -26.89 -6.97 2.70
C HIS A 21 -25.41 -6.56 2.55
N LEU A 22 -24.51 -7.51 2.24
CA LEU A 22 -23.06 -7.28 2.07
C LEU A 22 -22.62 -7.37 0.60
N ARG A 23 -23.50 -7.13 -0.36
CA ARG A 23 -23.16 -7.28 -1.78
C ARG A 23 -22.12 -6.23 -2.18
N ALA A 24 -20.98 -6.70 -2.67
CA ALA A 24 -20.02 -5.88 -3.38
C ALA A 24 -20.73 -5.12 -4.52
N ARG A 25 -20.22 -3.95 -4.85
CA ARG A 25 -20.76 -3.14 -5.95
C ARG A 25 -20.48 -3.87 -7.27
N GLU A 26 -21.52 -4.18 -8.03
CA GLU A 26 -21.43 -4.85 -9.34
C GLU A 26 -22.20 -4.05 -10.39
N LEU A 27 -21.66 -3.97 -11.61
CA LEU A 27 -22.40 -3.42 -12.75
C LEU A 27 -23.56 -4.36 -13.15
N PRO A 28 -24.74 -3.79 -13.51
CA PRO A 28 -25.83 -4.55 -14.13
C PRO A 28 -25.36 -5.30 -15.39
N ILE A 29 -25.95 -6.47 -15.67
CA ILE A 29 -25.55 -7.30 -16.82
C ILE A 29 -25.90 -6.63 -18.17
N GLU A 30 -26.88 -5.72 -18.16
CA GLU A 30 -27.33 -4.93 -19.29
C GLU A 30 -26.22 -4.01 -19.81
N VAL A 31 -25.38 -3.49 -18.90
CA VAL A 31 -24.22 -2.67 -19.25
C VAL A 31 -23.21 -3.45 -20.10
N MET A 32 -23.08 -4.76 -19.87
CA MET A 32 -22.18 -5.62 -20.65
C MET A 32 -22.65 -5.80 -22.09
N LYS A 33 -23.97 -5.83 -22.32
CA LYS A 33 -24.52 -5.92 -23.68
C LYS A 33 -24.21 -4.65 -24.47
N LEU A 34 -24.44 -3.48 -23.86
CA LEU A 34 -24.11 -2.20 -24.48
C LEU A 34 -22.62 -2.05 -24.77
N PHE A 35 -21.73 -2.52 -23.89
CA PHE A 35 -20.29 -2.51 -24.18
C PHE A 35 -19.97 -3.30 -25.46
N LYS A 36 -20.50 -4.52 -25.59
CA LYS A 36 -20.25 -5.38 -26.75
C LYS A 36 -20.82 -4.79 -28.05
N GLU A 37 -21.90 -4.01 -27.95
CA GLU A 37 -22.54 -3.33 -29.07
C GLU A 37 -21.87 -1.98 -29.43
N GLY A 38 -20.80 -1.59 -28.72
CA GLY A 38 -20.10 -0.32 -28.96
C GLY A 38 -20.85 0.91 -28.43
N GLY A 39 -21.84 0.72 -27.57
CA GLY A 39 -22.69 1.78 -27.01
C GLY A 39 -22.07 2.57 -25.86
N LEU A 40 -20.76 2.42 -25.58
CA LEU A 40 -20.07 3.23 -24.59
C LEU A 40 -19.50 4.51 -25.19
N LEU A 41 -19.96 5.64 -24.66
CA LEU A 41 -19.41 6.95 -25.00
C LEU A 41 -18.30 7.28 -24.00
N ARG A 42 -17.05 7.32 -24.46
CA ARG A 42 -15.91 7.81 -23.67
C ARG A 42 -16.11 9.28 -23.34
N GLN A 43 -15.94 9.65 -22.08
CA GLN A 43 -15.92 11.04 -21.67
C GLN A 43 -14.52 11.63 -21.90
N GLU A 44 -14.44 12.72 -22.66
CA GLU A 44 -13.20 13.48 -22.83
C GLU A 44 -12.88 14.30 -21.57
N GLY A 45 -11.58 14.50 -21.31
CA GLY A 45 -11.11 15.42 -20.24
C GLY A 45 -11.12 14.87 -18.81
N HIS A 46 -11.71 13.71 -18.55
CA HIS A 46 -11.71 13.09 -17.22
C HIS A 46 -10.69 11.94 -17.14
N ASN A 47 -9.52 12.21 -16.54
CA ASN A 47 -8.49 11.20 -16.22
C ASN A 47 -8.50 10.93 -14.71
N PRO A 48 -9.34 10.01 -14.21
CA PRO A 48 -9.32 9.65 -12.81
C PRO A 48 -7.96 9.01 -12.45
N GLN A 49 -7.28 9.53 -11.43
CA GLN A 49 -6.02 8.96 -10.94
C GLN A 49 -6.31 7.79 -10.00
N PHE A 50 -6.53 6.62 -10.57
CA PHE A 50 -6.92 5.43 -9.80
C PHE A 50 -5.74 4.52 -9.47
N SER A 51 -4.67 4.58 -10.27
CA SER A 51 -3.46 3.77 -10.09
C SER A 51 -2.37 4.25 -11.07
N ASN A 52 -1.11 4.29 -10.63
CA ASN A 52 0.03 4.74 -11.45
C ASN A 52 0.47 3.70 -12.50
N ASN A 53 -0.18 2.53 -12.53
CA ASN A 53 0.18 1.36 -13.32
C ASN A 53 -0.95 0.90 -14.27
N SER A 54 -1.98 1.73 -14.45
CA SER A 54 -3.07 1.47 -15.39
C SER A 54 -3.51 2.75 -16.12
N SER A 55 -3.98 2.61 -17.35
CA SER A 55 -4.80 3.66 -17.98
C SER A 55 -6.24 3.52 -17.49
N SER A 56 -6.91 4.65 -17.26
CA SER A 56 -8.32 4.64 -16.91
C SER A 56 -9.05 5.85 -17.46
N TYR A 57 -10.35 5.68 -17.70
CA TYR A 57 -11.23 6.73 -18.20
C TYR A 57 -12.68 6.49 -17.77
N LEU A 58 -13.50 7.54 -17.85
CA LEU A 58 -14.94 7.41 -17.66
C LEU A 58 -15.64 7.15 -18.98
N ALA A 59 -16.64 6.28 -18.94
CA ALA A 59 -17.55 6.03 -20.03
C ALA A 59 -19.00 6.12 -19.55
N LYS A 60 -19.92 6.43 -20.46
CA LYS A 60 -21.36 6.38 -20.21
C LYS A 60 -21.99 5.25 -21.00
N ALA A 61 -22.81 4.45 -20.32
CA ALA A 61 -23.77 3.57 -20.95
C ALA A 61 -25.14 4.25 -20.95
N ASP A 62 -25.69 4.48 -22.14
CA ASP A 62 -27.05 4.98 -22.33
C ASP A 62 -27.98 3.78 -22.58
N THR A 63 -28.66 3.32 -21.53
CA THR A 63 -29.74 2.32 -21.66
C THR A 63 -31.09 3.04 -21.70
N PRO A 64 -32.12 2.50 -22.39
CA PRO A 64 -33.47 3.07 -22.34
C PRO A 64 -33.96 3.27 -20.90
N GLY A 65 -33.93 4.52 -20.42
CA GLY A 65 -34.36 4.93 -19.08
C GLY A 65 -33.27 5.03 -18.00
N LEU A 66 -32.00 4.77 -18.30
CA LEU A 66 -30.92 4.90 -17.30
C LEU A 66 -29.55 5.20 -17.96
N ILE A 67 -28.96 6.33 -17.58
CA ILE A 67 -27.56 6.67 -17.89
C ILE A 67 -26.70 6.18 -16.73
N ILE A 68 -25.74 5.31 -17.02
CA ILE A 68 -24.81 4.76 -16.03
C ILE A 68 -23.41 5.25 -16.33
N ASP A 69 -22.79 5.93 -15.38
CA ASP A 69 -21.36 6.20 -15.40
C ASP A 69 -20.57 4.94 -15.06
N ILE A 70 -19.57 4.65 -15.87
CA ILE A 70 -18.72 3.46 -15.78
C ILE A 70 -17.28 3.92 -15.71
N PHE A 71 -16.56 3.35 -14.77
CA PHE A 71 -15.12 3.50 -14.70
C PHE A 71 -14.45 2.37 -15.47
N VAL A 72 -13.63 2.71 -16.46
CA VAL A 72 -12.96 1.75 -17.33
C VAL A 72 -11.48 1.70 -16.95
N LYS A 73 -10.97 0.52 -16.60
CA LYS A 73 -9.55 0.26 -16.27
C LYS A 73 -8.93 -0.64 -17.33
N GLU A 74 -7.79 -0.22 -17.84
CA GLU A 74 -6.92 -0.98 -18.72
C GLU A 74 -5.59 -1.22 -18.00
N THR A 75 -5.23 -2.48 -17.79
CA THR A 75 -4.03 -2.86 -17.03
C THR A 75 -3.40 -4.11 -17.63
N PRO A 76 -2.05 -4.21 -17.66
CA PRO A 76 -1.37 -5.46 -18.02
C PRO A 76 -1.67 -6.61 -17.04
N HIS A 77 -2.30 -6.32 -15.90
CA HIS A 77 -2.62 -7.28 -14.83
C HIS A 77 -4.13 -7.55 -14.72
N VAL A 78 -4.83 -7.56 -15.86
CA VAL A 78 -6.29 -7.69 -15.92
C VAL A 78 -6.84 -8.88 -15.12
N HIS A 79 -6.20 -10.05 -15.23
CA HIS A 79 -6.65 -11.26 -14.54
C HIS A 79 -6.39 -11.21 -13.04
N ASP A 80 -5.21 -10.74 -12.63
CA ASP A 80 -4.89 -10.57 -11.20
C ASP A 80 -5.86 -9.56 -10.53
N GLU A 81 -6.16 -8.45 -11.22
CA GLU A 81 -7.10 -7.44 -10.75
C GLU A 81 -8.53 -8.00 -10.63
N TYR A 82 -9.01 -8.71 -11.66
CA TYR A 82 -10.35 -9.32 -11.66
C TYR A 82 -10.49 -10.37 -10.56
N ASP A 83 -9.54 -11.30 -10.47
CA ASP A 83 -9.55 -12.37 -9.46
C ASP A 83 -9.38 -11.80 -8.05
N GLY A 84 -8.51 -10.80 -7.90
CA GLY A 84 -8.31 -10.05 -6.67
C GLY A 84 -9.60 -9.40 -6.19
N ALA A 85 -10.32 -8.70 -7.09
CA ALA A 85 -11.59 -8.05 -6.77
C ALA A 85 -12.67 -9.05 -6.35
N LEU A 86 -12.83 -10.14 -7.12
CA LEU A 86 -13.77 -11.21 -6.82
C LEU A 86 -13.54 -11.82 -5.43
N ARG A 87 -12.28 -12.16 -5.14
CA ARG A 87 -11.92 -12.76 -3.85
C ARG A 87 -12.04 -11.77 -2.71
N SER A 88 -11.74 -10.50 -2.95
CA SER A 88 -11.87 -9.43 -1.95
C SER A 88 -13.30 -9.28 -1.48
N GLY A 89 -14.30 -9.48 -2.35
CA GLY A 89 -15.72 -9.47 -1.98
C GLY A 89 -16.11 -10.53 -0.93
N GLY A 90 -15.29 -11.58 -0.76
CA GLY A 90 -15.46 -12.57 0.30
C GLY A 90 -15.08 -12.07 1.70
N TYR A 91 -14.18 -11.09 1.80
CA TYR A 91 -13.56 -10.66 3.07
C TYR A 91 -13.82 -9.18 3.40
N PHE A 92 -13.87 -8.32 2.38
CA PHE A 92 -14.07 -6.88 2.49
C PHE A 92 -15.46 -6.50 2.00
N ARG A 93 -16.12 -5.57 2.72
CA ARG A 93 -17.48 -5.10 2.39
C ARG A 93 -17.48 -3.97 1.37
N ARG A 94 -16.39 -3.21 1.33
CA ARG A 94 -16.27 -1.94 0.59
C ARG A 94 -15.39 -2.12 -0.64
N VAL A 95 -15.79 -3.05 -1.51
CA VAL A 95 -15.11 -3.37 -2.76
C VAL A 95 -16.09 -3.34 -3.93
N SER A 96 -15.54 -3.16 -5.13
CA SER A 96 -16.26 -3.17 -6.39
C SER A 96 -15.74 -4.35 -7.21
N ILE A 97 -16.66 -5.22 -7.66
CA ILE A 97 -16.32 -6.34 -8.52
C ILE A 97 -16.50 -5.88 -9.96
N PRO A 98 -15.42 -5.79 -10.75
CA PRO A 98 -15.53 -5.36 -12.13
C PRO A 98 -16.21 -6.43 -12.99
N ARG A 99 -16.65 -6.02 -14.17
CA ARG A 99 -16.91 -6.95 -15.28
C ARG A 99 -15.69 -6.97 -16.20
N LEU A 100 -15.24 -8.18 -16.55
CA LEU A 100 -14.20 -8.40 -17.56
C LEU A 100 -14.85 -8.53 -18.93
N VAL A 101 -14.41 -7.71 -19.89
CA VAL A 101 -14.84 -7.79 -21.30
C VAL A 101 -13.79 -8.53 -22.15
N ASP A 102 -14.20 -9.02 -23.31
CA ASP A 102 -13.38 -9.84 -24.21
C ASP A 102 -12.09 -9.14 -24.68
N SER A 103 -12.07 -7.79 -24.68
CA SER A 103 -10.88 -6.97 -24.99
C SER A 103 -9.80 -6.99 -23.90
N GLY A 104 -10.05 -7.59 -22.73
CA GLY A 104 -9.16 -7.50 -21.58
C GLY A 104 -9.31 -6.21 -20.77
N THR A 105 -10.40 -5.48 -20.96
CA THR A 105 -10.73 -4.26 -20.21
C THR A 105 -11.61 -4.60 -18.99
N LEU A 106 -11.48 -3.83 -17.91
CA LEU A 106 -12.31 -3.98 -16.71
C LEU A 106 -13.28 -2.81 -16.57
N LEU A 107 -14.55 -3.14 -16.37
CA LEU A 107 -15.63 -2.17 -16.17
C LEU A 107 -16.06 -2.19 -14.70
N TYR A 108 -15.88 -1.07 -14.03
CA TYR A 108 -16.30 -0.86 -12.65
C TYR A 108 -17.53 0.04 -12.60
N GLN A 109 -18.39 -0.19 -11.60
CA GLN A 109 -19.40 0.80 -11.24
C GLN A 109 -18.69 2.10 -10.84
N TYR A 110 -19.10 3.21 -11.43
CA TYR A 110 -18.54 4.50 -11.08
C TYR A 110 -18.79 4.81 -9.60
N PHE A 111 -17.73 5.27 -8.93
CA PHE A 111 -17.76 5.71 -7.55
C PHE A 111 -17.39 7.20 -7.54
N PRO A 112 -18.34 8.10 -7.25
CA PRO A 112 -18.07 9.54 -7.22
C PRO A 112 -17.24 9.86 -5.98
N GLY A 113 -15.96 10.18 -6.16
CA GLY A 113 -15.07 10.43 -5.03
C GLY A 113 -13.64 10.74 -5.41
N ARG A 114 -12.86 11.11 -4.40
CA ARG A 114 -11.40 11.31 -4.48
C ARG A 114 -10.68 10.26 -3.65
N THR A 115 -9.40 10.03 -3.90
CA THR A 115 -8.62 9.13 -3.03
C THR A 115 -8.39 9.78 -1.67
N ALA A 116 -8.19 8.97 -0.62
CA ALA A 116 -7.81 9.48 0.69
C ALA A 116 -6.46 10.21 0.66
N SER A 117 -5.58 9.84 -0.26
CA SER A 117 -4.36 10.59 -0.55
C SER A 117 -4.66 11.99 -1.08
N ASP A 118 -5.58 12.15 -2.03
CA ASP A 118 -5.93 13.47 -2.59
C ASP A 118 -6.58 14.38 -1.53
N VAL A 119 -7.42 13.79 -0.69
CA VAL A 119 -8.05 14.49 0.45
C VAL A 119 -6.97 14.95 1.44
N ARG A 120 -6.00 14.07 1.76
CA ARG A 120 -4.88 14.45 2.63
C ARG A 120 -3.98 15.51 2.01
N LEU A 121 -3.67 15.40 0.71
CA LEU A 121 -2.91 16.41 0.00
C LEU A 121 -3.64 17.77 0.07
N SER A 122 -4.96 17.79 -0.13
CA SER A 122 -5.78 18.99 0.02
C SER A 122 -5.68 19.58 1.44
N TYR A 123 -5.74 18.74 2.47
CA TYR A 123 -5.55 19.16 3.86
C TYR A 123 -4.17 19.77 4.12
N VAL A 124 -3.11 19.15 3.62
CA VAL A 124 -1.72 19.63 3.77
C VAL A 124 -1.51 20.95 3.01
N LEU A 125 -1.93 21.02 1.74
CA LEU A 125 -1.82 22.24 0.92
C LEU A 125 -2.70 23.38 1.44
N GLY A 126 -3.82 23.07 2.11
CA GLY A 126 -4.67 24.01 2.83
C GLY A 126 -4.09 24.50 4.17
N GLY A 127 -2.84 24.15 4.48
CA GLY A 127 -2.15 24.60 5.69
C GLY A 127 -2.66 23.94 6.97
N ARG A 128 -3.30 22.76 6.87
CA ARG A 128 -3.73 21.93 8.02
C ARG A 128 -4.78 22.59 8.93
N LYS A 129 -5.62 23.45 8.37
CA LYS A 129 -6.65 24.20 9.12
C LYS A 129 -8.06 23.65 8.94
N ASP A 130 -8.26 22.80 7.94
CA ASP A 130 -9.57 22.24 7.65
C ASP A 130 -9.89 21.07 8.60
N GLY A 131 -10.61 21.39 9.67
CA GLY A 131 -11.06 20.40 10.66
C GLY A 131 -12.01 19.35 10.06
N GLY A 132 -12.77 19.69 9.02
CA GLY A 132 -13.65 18.75 8.34
C GLY A 132 -12.87 17.69 7.57
N LEU A 133 -11.82 18.08 6.84
CA LEU A 133 -10.93 17.12 6.17
C LEU A 133 -10.13 16.28 7.19
N PHE A 134 -9.71 16.89 8.30
CA PHE A 134 -9.05 16.17 9.40
C PHE A 134 -9.94 15.06 9.96
N GLU A 135 -11.16 15.39 10.40
CA GLU A 135 -12.13 14.43 10.94
C GLU A 135 -12.45 13.33 9.93
N LYS A 136 -12.65 13.70 8.67
CA LYS A 136 -12.93 12.76 7.58
C LYS A 136 -11.81 11.72 7.44
N LEU A 137 -10.54 12.16 7.43
CA LEU A 137 -9.38 11.28 7.31
C LEU A 137 -9.26 10.32 8.50
N LEU A 138 -9.58 10.78 9.72
CA LEU A 138 -9.63 9.90 10.89
C LEU A 138 -10.74 8.85 10.78
N GLU A 139 -11.94 9.24 10.36
CA GLU A 139 -13.06 8.33 10.17
C GLU A 139 -12.71 7.23 9.16
N ILE A 140 -12.10 7.61 8.03
CA ILE A 140 -11.68 6.67 6.99
C ILE A 140 -10.66 5.68 7.53
N GLU A 141 -9.67 6.15 8.28
CA GLU A 141 -8.64 5.27 8.81
C GLU A 141 -9.20 4.30 9.86
N LEU A 142 -10.15 4.73 10.69
CA LEU A 142 -10.86 3.85 11.62
C LEU A 142 -11.66 2.77 10.88
N VAL A 143 -12.37 3.14 9.80
CA VAL A 143 -13.10 2.18 8.97
C VAL A 143 -12.13 1.20 8.29
N LYS A 144 -11.02 1.69 7.74
CA LYS A 144 -9.96 0.85 7.14
C LYS A 144 -9.40 -0.14 8.16
N ALA A 145 -9.00 0.33 9.34
CA ALA A 145 -8.47 -0.52 10.40
C ALA A 145 -9.46 -1.62 10.78
N GLY A 146 -10.74 -1.27 10.97
CA GLY A 146 -11.79 -2.22 11.32
C GLY A 146 -12.11 -3.25 10.22
N ASP A 147 -12.14 -2.82 8.96
CA ASP A 147 -12.36 -3.72 7.82
C ASP A 147 -11.17 -4.67 7.60
N THR A 148 -9.94 -4.15 7.64
CA THR A 148 -8.71 -4.94 7.50
C THR A 148 -8.55 -5.95 8.62
N LEU A 149 -8.71 -5.53 9.88
CA LEU A 149 -8.63 -6.45 11.03
C LEU A 149 -9.67 -7.58 10.94
N ARG A 150 -10.89 -7.26 10.50
CA ARG A 150 -11.95 -8.25 10.29
C ARG A 150 -11.60 -9.22 9.17
N ALA A 151 -11.11 -8.72 8.04
CA ALA A 151 -10.65 -9.54 6.92
C ALA A 151 -9.53 -10.48 7.37
N TYR A 152 -8.53 -9.96 8.09
CA TYR A 152 -7.45 -10.78 8.64
C TYR A 152 -7.98 -11.84 9.58
N ARG A 153 -8.71 -11.49 10.66
CA ARG A 153 -9.24 -12.47 11.62
C ARG A 153 -10.09 -13.57 10.96
N ARG A 154 -10.86 -13.24 9.92
CA ARG A 154 -11.70 -14.21 9.21
C ARG A 154 -10.90 -15.16 8.30
N SER A 155 -9.77 -14.70 7.78
CA SER A 155 -8.97 -15.41 6.79
C SER A 155 -7.69 -16.01 7.36
N LEU A 156 -7.33 -15.62 8.58
CA LEU A 156 -6.09 -16.00 9.25
C LEU A 156 -6.07 -17.52 9.40
N CYS A 157 -5.20 -18.15 8.64
CA CYS A 157 -4.99 -19.58 8.70
C CYS A 157 -3.63 -19.82 9.34
N ARG A 158 -3.62 -20.62 10.41
CA ARG A 158 -2.40 -20.89 11.19
C ARG A 158 -1.29 -21.52 10.35
N LEU A 159 -1.62 -22.28 9.31
CA LEU A 159 -0.72 -22.83 8.29
C LEU A 159 -1.56 -23.73 7.36
N MET A 160 -1.58 -23.47 6.05
CA MET A 160 -1.60 -24.58 5.10
C MET A 160 -0.19 -25.16 5.08
N ARG A 161 0.07 -26.10 5.99
CA ARG A 161 1.31 -26.88 6.01
C ARG A 161 1.50 -27.57 4.64
N LEU A 162 2.70 -27.38 4.07
CA LEU A 162 3.51 -28.35 3.33
C LEU A 162 3.65 -28.32 1.80
N TYR A 163 2.88 -27.54 1.00
CA TYR A 163 2.99 -27.74 -0.46
C TYR A 163 3.38 -26.55 -1.32
N TYR A 164 3.22 -25.29 -0.88
CA TYR A 164 3.58 -24.15 -1.72
C TYR A 164 4.10 -22.95 -0.91
N PRO A 165 5.15 -22.27 -1.41
CA PRO A 165 5.59 -21.01 -0.82
C PRO A 165 4.46 -19.98 -0.84
N PRO A 166 4.36 -19.08 0.16
CA PRO A 166 3.34 -18.04 0.16
C PRO A 166 3.44 -17.18 -1.10
N LYS A 167 2.28 -16.74 -1.66
CA LYS A 167 2.28 -15.73 -2.72
C LYS A 167 2.83 -14.44 -2.12
N ILE A 168 3.98 -14.01 -2.60
CA ILE A 168 4.56 -12.71 -2.27
C ILE A 168 3.98 -11.69 -3.22
N GLN A 169 3.63 -10.51 -2.70
CA GLN A 169 3.21 -9.41 -3.55
C GLN A 169 4.41 -8.96 -4.37
N ARG A 170 4.22 -8.76 -5.68
CA ARG A 170 5.26 -8.33 -6.62
C ARG A 170 5.95 -7.01 -6.24
N PHE A 171 5.41 -6.28 -5.28
CA PHE A 171 5.96 -5.04 -4.74
C PHE A 171 7.15 -5.24 -3.79
N PHE A 172 7.51 -6.49 -3.49
CA PHE A 172 8.61 -6.79 -2.57
C PHE A 172 9.69 -7.65 -3.23
N TYR A 173 9.65 -8.97 -3.07
CA TYR A 173 10.75 -9.86 -3.49
C TYR A 173 11.16 -9.68 -4.96
N ASP A 174 10.20 -9.58 -5.88
CA ASP A 174 10.50 -9.42 -7.31
C ASP A 174 11.26 -8.13 -7.63
N ARG A 175 11.05 -7.05 -6.84
CA ARG A 175 11.75 -5.78 -7.03
C ARG A 175 13.22 -5.82 -6.65
N LEU A 176 13.62 -6.79 -5.83
CA LEU A 176 15.02 -6.99 -5.41
C LEU A 176 15.84 -7.72 -6.47
N LEU A 177 15.19 -8.55 -7.30
CA LEU A 177 15.89 -9.41 -8.23
C LEU A 177 16.70 -8.59 -9.23
N ASN A 178 18.02 -8.86 -9.27
CA ASN A 178 18.99 -8.25 -10.17
C ASN A 178 19.00 -6.72 -10.14
N ASP A 179 18.72 -6.11 -8.99
CA ASP A 179 18.58 -4.65 -8.84
C ASP A 179 17.55 -4.02 -9.80
N SER A 180 16.61 -4.82 -10.34
CA SER A 180 15.78 -4.42 -11.48
C SER A 180 14.98 -3.15 -11.20
N ARG A 181 14.38 -3.03 -10.01
CA ARG A 181 13.58 -1.86 -9.65
C ARG A 181 14.42 -0.62 -9.42
N ILE A 182 15.54 -0.73 -8.69
CA ILE A 182 16.39 0.43 -8.41
C ILE A 182 17.05 0.93 -9.70
N ARG A 183 17.49 0.04 -10.59
CA ARG A 183 17.97 0.39 -11.94
C ARG A 183 16.88 1.03 -12.79
N SER A 184 15.65 0.53 -12.73
CA SER A 184 14.51 1.16 -13.42
C SER A 184 14.21 2.58 -12.89
N HIS A 185 14.47 2.86 -11.61
CA HIS A 185 14.22 4.17 -11.01
C HIS A 185 15.30 5.21 -11.26
N TYR A 186 16.57 4.78 -11.36
CA TYR A 186 17.71 5.68 -11.35
C TYR A 186 18.69 5.49 -12.52
N GLY A 187 18.50 4.48 -13.37
CA GLY A 187 19.37 4.21 -14.51
C GLY A 187 20.83 4.08 -14.09
N GLU A 188 21.68 4.97 -14.62
CA GLU A 188 23.12 5.00 -14.39
C GLU A 188 23.53 5.60 -13.02
N GLY A 189 22.65 6.35 -12.35
CA GLY A 189 23.02 7.01 -11.10
C GLY A 189 22.02 8.02 -10.55
N VAL A 190 22.38 8.64 -9.43
CA VAL A 190 21.55 9.65 -8.74
C VAL A 190 22.35 10.93 -8.58
N ALA A 191 21.77 12.06 -8.98
CA ALA A 191 22.33 13.37 -8.66
C ALA A 191 22.16 13.63 -7.15
N LEU A 192 23.26 13.85 -6.43
CA LEU A 192 23.27 14.21 -5.01
C LEU A 192 24.38 15.22 -4.76
N GLY A 193 24.06 16.35 -4.14
CA GLY A 193 25.05 17.41 -3.86
C GLY A 193 25.66 18.02 -5.12
N GLY A 194 24.90 18.05 -6.22
CA GLY A 194 25.36 18.58 -7.51
C GLY A 194 26.28 17.64 -8.31
N GLN A 195 26.56 16.43 -7.83
CA GLN A 195 27.33 15.41 -8.54
C GLN A 195 26.47 14.20 -8.89
N LEU A 196 26.72 13.60 -10.06
CA LEU A 196 26.11 12.33 -10.44
C LEU A 196 26.89 11.18 -9.76
N ILE A 197 26.24 10.48 -8.83
CA ILE A 197 26.81 9.30 -8.19
C ILE A 197 26.40 8.06 -8.99
N PRO A 198 27.36 7.28 -9.53
CA PRO A 198 27.04 6.03 -10.23
C PRO A 198 26.27 5.08 -9.32
N LEU A 199 25.30 4.36 -9.88
CA LEU A 199 24.38 3.53 -9.10
C LEU A 199 25.12 2.45 -8.28
N ASP A 200 26.13 1.79 -8.84
CA ASP A 200 26.89 0.77 -8.11
C ASP A 200 27.72 1.37 -6.95
N THR A 201 28.20 2.61 -7.10
CA THR A 201 28.83 3.38 -6.03
C THR A 201 27.82 3.70 -4.94
N LEU A 202 26.65 4.27 -5.30
CA LEU A 202 25.56 4.57 -4.37
C LEU A 202 25.14 3.34 -3.56
N LEU A 203 25.03 2.18 -4.22
CA LEU A 203 24.66 0.92 -3.58
C LEU A 203 25.71 0.45 -2.57
N SER A 204 26.97 0.86 -2.75
CA SER A 204 28.12 0.45 -1.92
C SER A 204 28.47 1.46 -0.82
N LEU A 205 27.92 2.67 -0.85
CA LEU A 205 28.14 3.69 0.18
C LEU A 205 27.69 3.19 1.56
N ARG A 206 28.47 3.52 2.59
CA ARG A 206 28.08 3.33 3.99
C ARG A 206 27.21 4.49 4.46
N TRP A 207 26.07 4.18 5.08
CA TRP A 207 25.10 5.18 5.52
C TRP A 207 25.34 5.52 6.98
N ILE A 208 25.47 6.80 7.31
CA ILE A 208 25.59 7.29 8.68
C ILE A 208 24.44 8.26 8.92
N ILE A 209 23.40 7.81 9.63
CA ILE A 209 22.17 8.59 9.85
C ILE A 209 22.10 8.94 11.34
N ASN A 210 22.01 10.23 11.66
CA ASN A 210 21.98 10.74 13.04
C ASN A 210 23.15 10.22 13.91
N GLY A 211 24.32 10.02 13.29
CA GLY A 211 25.51 9.49 13.96
C GLY A 211 25.55 7.96 14.10
N LYS A 212 24.47 7.24 13.76
CA LYS A 212 24.40 5.78 13.75
C LYS A 212 24.82 5.24 12.39
N THR A 213 25.67 4.21 12.40
CA THR A 213 26.13 3.56 11.18
C THR A 213 25.14 2.48 10.74
N TYR A 214 24.75 2.54 9.48
CA TYR A 214 23.89 1.58 8.80
C TYR A 214 24.67 0.88 7.68
N PRO A 215 24.32 -0.37 7.34
CA PRO A 215 24.94 -1.10 6.24
C PRO A 215 24.67 -0.41 4.89
N SER A 216 25.48 -0.76 3.89
CA SER A 216 25.25 -0.30 2.52
C SER A 216 23.91 -0.79 1.98
N LEU A 217 23.38 -0.12 0.95
CA LEU A 217 22.14 -0.56 0.31
C LEU A 217 22.28 -1.94 -0.33
N ARG A 218 23.46 -2.23 -0.90
CA ARG A 218 23.80 -3.55 -1.44
C ARG A 218 23.60 -4.65 -0.40
N HIS A 219 24.17 -4.46 0.79
CA HIS A 219 24.00 -5.39 1.91
C HIS A 219 22.53 -5.43 2.33
N ALA A 220 21.89 -4.27 2.47
CA ALA A 220 20.50 -4.17 2.90
C ALA A 220 19.52 -4.92 1.98
N TYR A 221 19.68 -4.78 0.67
CA TYR A 221 18.89 -5.52 -0.32
C TYR A 221 19.21 -7.01 -0.32
N GLY A 222 20.47 -7.40 -0.12
CA GLY A 222 20.85 -8.81 0.05
C GLY A 222 20.12 -9.47 1.22
N GLU A 223 20.17 -8.88 2.41
CA GLU A 223 19.42 -9.41 3.56
C GLU A 223 17.90 -9.37 3.34
N SER A 224 17.40 -8.33 2.67
CA SER A 224 15.98 -8.24 2.32
C SER A 224 15.55 -9.39 1.42
N GLN A 225 16.42 -9.78 0.47
CA GLN A 225 16.20 -10.90 -0.44
C GLN A 225 16.19 -12.22 0.34
N ASP A 226 17.07 -12.40 1.32
CA ASP A 226 17.11 -13.60 2.17
C ASP A 226 15.86 -13.72 3.05
N ILE A 227 15.45 -12.62 3.71
CA ILE A 227 14.26 -12.60 4.57
C ILE A 227 13.00 -12.85 3.77
N LEU A 228 12.82 -12.14 2.65
CA LEU A 228 11.62 -12.23 1.82
C LEU A 228 11.67 -13.32 0.76
N ASN A 229 12.72 -14.16 0.72
CA ASN A 229 12.72 -15.31 -0.17
C ASN A 229 11.49 -16.18 0.13
N PRO A 230 10.67 -16.57 -0.87
CA PRO A 230 9.49 -17.40 -0.63
C PRO A 230 9.78 -18.74 0.09
N ARG A 231 11.05 -19.17 0.09
CA ARG A 231 11.53 -20.38 0.77
C ARG A 231 12.29 -20.09 2.08
N SER A 232 12.37 -18.84 2.53
CA SER A 232 13.02 -18.50 3.80
C SER A 232 12.21 -19.03 4.98
N ALA A 233 12.90 -19.25 6.10
CA ALA A 233 12.22 -19.66 7.35
C ALA A 233 11.20 -18.61 7.81
N TYR A 234 11.49 -17.32 7.62
CA TYR A 234 10.56 -16.23 7.92
C TYR A 234 9.26 -16.34 7.11
N MET A 235 9.37 -16.55 5.80
CA MET A 235 8.21 -16.62 4.91
C MET A 235 7.42 -17.91 5.11
N LEU A 236 8.09 -19.05 5.29
CA LEU A 236 7.43 -20.34 5.52
C LEU A 236 6.74 -20.44 6.88
N SER A 237 7.18 -19.66 7.87
CA SER A 237 6.55 -19.60 9.20
C SER A 237 5.54 -18.47 9.35
N SER A 238 5.43 -17.57 8.38
CA SER A 238 4.57 -16.39 8.48
C SER A 238 3.08 -16.74 8.52
N PRO A 239 2.29 -16.16 9.44
CA PRO A 239 0.84 -16.28 9.41
C PRO A 239 0.28 -15.64 8.13
N ILE A 240 -0.61 -16.37 7.46
CA ILE A 240 -1.18 -15.97 6.18
C ILE A 240 -2.63 -15.51 6.40
N ALA A 241 -2.95 -14.34 5.86
CA ALA A 241 -4.29 -13.78 5.86
C ALA A 241 -4.63 -13.23 4.47
N PHE A 242 -5.92 -13.10 4.19
CA PHE A 242 -6.40 -12.40 3.02
C PHE A 242 -6.28 -10.90 3.25
N GLY A 243 -5.44 -10.27 2.45
CA GLY A 243 -5.16 -8.85 2.46
C GLY A 243 -5.37 -8.23 1.09
N MET A 244 -5.46 -6.91 1.09
CA MET A 244 -5.59 -6.12 -0.13
C MET A 244 -4.25 -5.94 -0.86
N GLY A 245 -3.14 -6.20 -0.19
CA GLY A 245 -1.78 -5.97 -0.67
C GLY A 245 -1.36 -4.50 -0.74
N ASP A 246 -2.27 -3.61 -1.10
CA ASP A 246 -1.93 -2.21 -1.36
C ASP A 246 -2.97 -1.22 -0.82
N ALA A 247 -3.58 -1.50 0.32
CA ALA A 247 -4.65 -0.65 0.90
C ALA A 247 -4.16 0.64 1.59
N HIS A 248 -3.15 1.31 1.02
CA HIS A 248 -2.78 2.66 1.45
C HIS A 248 -3.80 3.71 0.97
N ASN A 249 -3.70 4.94 1.46
CA ASN A 249 -4.64 6.02 1.17
C ASN A 249 -4.78 6.39 -0.32
N GLY A 250 -3.81 6.01 -1.17
CA GLY A 250 -3.94 6.16 -2.62
C GLY A 250 -4.95 5.19 -3.24
N ASN A 251 -5.17 4.04 -2.60
CA ASN A 251 -6.05 2.98 -3.07
C ASN A 251 -7.32 2.85 -2.22
N VAL A 252 -7.75 3.95 -1.62
CA VAL A 252 -9.03 4.07 -0.92
C VAL A 252 -9.73 5.33 -1.41
N MET A 253 -10.84 5.16 -2.11
CA MET A 253 -11.70 6.26 -2.51
C MET A 253 -12.66 6.64 -1.40
N ILE A 254 -13.03 7.92 -1.39
CA ILE A 254 -13.96 8.52 -0.44
C ILE A 254 -15.05 9.20 -1.24
N ASN A 255 -16.29 8.84 -0.96
CA ASN A 255 -17.42 9.60 -1.44
C ASN A 255 -17.62 10.81 -0.52
N GLU A 256 -17.57 11.99 -1.14
CA GLU A 256 -17.68 13.27 -0.43
C GLU A 256 -19.14 13.61 -0.11
N SER A 257 -20.10 13.00 -0.81
CA SER A 257 -21.51 13.10 -0.42
C SER A 257 -21.75 12.32 0.87
N LYS A 258 -22.35 12.97 1.88
CA LYS A 258 -22.71 12.30 3.13
C LYS A 258 -23.67 11.16 2.83
N THR A 259 -23.41 9.98 3.37
CA THR A 259 -24.42 8.92 3.37
C THR A 259 -25.58 9.33 4.27
N GLU A 260 -26.78 8.82 3.99
CA GLU A 260 -27.98 9.01 4.83
C GLU A 260 -27.77 8.56 6.29
N ARG A 261 -26.74 7.74 6.55
CA ARG A 261 -26.40 7.20 7.88
C ARG A 261 -25.22 7.91 8.55
N GLY A 262 -24.70 8.98 7.94
CA GLY A 262 -23.60 9.78 8.50
C GLY A 262 -22.21 9.11 8.49
N ALA A 263 -22.09 7.87 8.02
CA ALA A 263 -20.81 7.15 7.95
C ALA A 263 -20.07 7.45 6.63
N ALA A 264 -18.74 7.43 6.66
CA ALA A 264 -17.88 7.51 5.49
C ALA A 264 -18.17 6.36 4.52
N ASP A 265 -18.63 6.72 3.32
CA ASP A 265 -18.69 5.80 2.19
C ASP A 265 -17.31 5.77 1.54
N ILE A 266 -16.58 4.68 1.81
CA ILE A 266 -15.26 4.44 1.24
C ILE A 266 -15.30 3.21 0.33
N LEU A 267 -14.36 3.14 -0.61
CA LEU A 267 -14.18 2.02 -1.51
C LEU A 267 -12.69 1.68 -1.60
N PHE A 268 -12.30 0.47 -1.25
CA PHE A 268 -10.96 -0.05 -1.56
C PHE A 268 -10.87 -0.30 -3.05
N ILE A 269 -9.74 0.01 -3.66
CA ILE A 269 -9.50 -0.12 -5.10
C ILE A 269 -8.12 -0.74 -5.37
N ASP A 270 -7.81 -1.03 -6.63
CA ASP A 270 -6.55 -1.62 -7.11
C ASP A 270 -6.26 -3.01 -6.50
N TYR A 271 -6.99 -4.03 -6.99
CA TYR A 271 -7.01 -5.37 -6.42
C TYR A 271 -5.97 -6.33 -7.01
N GLU A 272 -5.13 -5.88 -7.95
CA GLU A 272 -4.12 -6.70 -8.65
C GLU A 272 -3.14 -7.46 -7.75
N VAL A 273 -3.00 -7.04 -6.49
CA VAL A 273 -2.18 -7.74 -5.49
C VAL A 273 -2.99 -8.24 -4.30
N ALA A 274 -4.32 -8.21 -4.36
CA ALA A 274 -5.16 -8.75 -3.30
C ALA A 274 -5.09 -10.28 -3.28
N GLY A 275 -5.04 -10.87 -2.08
CA GLY A 275 -4.83 -12.30 -1.95
C GLY A 275 -4.41 -12.75 -0.56
N LEU A 276 -4.04 -14.02 -0.49
CA LEU A 276 -3.52 -14.63 0.74
C LEU A 276 -2.01 -14.38 0.83
N HIS A 277 -1.60 -13.55 1.79
CA HIS A 277 -0.22 -13.10 1.98
C HIS A 277 0.20 -13.21 3.45
N PRO A 278 1.51 -13.29 3.73
CA PRO A 278 2.06 -13.00 5.05
C PRO A 278 1.50 -11.69 5.60
N VAL A 279 0.79 -11.75 6.74
CA VAL A 279 0.03 -10.60 7.25
C VAL A 279 0.92 -9.40 7.55
N MET A 280 2.14 -9.64 8.08
CA MET A 280 3.11 -8.58 8.40
C MET A 280 3.61 -7.84 7.15
N MET A 281 3.66 -8.51 6.00
CA MET A 281 4.04 -7.89 4.74
C MET A 281 2.89 -7.07 4.13
N ASP A 282 1.65 -7.56 4.25
CA ASP A 282 0.45 -6.85 3.77
C ASP A 282 0.24 -5.50 4.47
N LEU A 283 0.68 -5.40 5.73
CA LEU A 283 0.66 -4.18 6.53
C LEU A 283 1.67 -3.12 6.08
N ALA A 284 2.74 -3.49 5.36
CA ALA A 284 3.87 -2.60 5.13
C ALA A 284 3.53 -1.37 4.27
N LYS A 285 2.83 -1.56 3.13
CA LYS A 285 2.42 -0.43 2.28
C LYS A 285 1.45 0.53 2.98
N PRO A 286 0.35 0.08 3.61
CA PRO A 286 -0.54 0.99 4.34
C PRO A 286 0.09 1.59 5.59
N LEU A 287 1.14 1.00 6.18
CA LEU A 287 1.90 1.66 7.24
C LEU A 287 2.83 2.72 6.66
N TYR A 288 3.72 2.36 5.73
CA TYR A 288 4.72 3.29 5.22
C TYR A 288 4.09 4.44 4.43
N ASN A 289 3.25 4.15 3.43
CA ASN A 289 2.70 5.20 2.56
C ASN A 289 1.79 6.18 3.29
N ASP A 290 1.10 5.72 4.33
CA ASP A 290 0.21 6.56 5.11
C ASP A 290 0.95 7.28 6.24
N LEU A 291 1.94 6.67 6.89
CA LEU A 291 2.63 7.31 8.02
C LEU A 291 3.80 8.18 7.57
N ALA A 292 4.57 7.73 6.57
CA ALA A 292 5.65 8.51 5.95
C ALA A 292 5.14 9.38 4.78
N TYR A 293 3.83 9.71 4.74
CA TYR A 293 3.20 10.39 3.61
C TYR A 293 3.94 11.66 3.15
N GLU A 294 4.32 12.51 4.09
CA GLU A 294 5.02 13.77 3.80
C GLU A 294 6.45 13.57 3.30
N ILE A 295 7.10 12.47 3.70
CA ILE A 295 8.42 12.06 3.22
C ILE A 295 8.28 11.46 1.81
N LEU A 296 7.34 10.53 1.63
CA LEU A 296 7.10 9.82 0.38
C LEU A 296 6.62 10.76 -0.74
N TYR A 297 5.64 11.62 -0.46
CA TYR A 297 5.04 12.53 -1.42
C TYR A 297 5.64 13.94 -1.38
N ARG A 298 6.88 14.09 -0.87
CA ARG A 298 7.59 15.38 -0.79
C ARG A 298 7.59 16.16 -2.11
N LYS A 299 7.69 15.47 -3.25
CA LYS A 299 7.61 16.08 -4.59
C LYS A 299 6.31 16.87 -4.84
N LEU A 300 5.21 16.49 -4.21
CA LEU A 300 3.89 17.10 -4.37
C LEU A 300 3.61 18.20 -3.34
N ILE A 301 4.44 18.30 -2.29
CA ILE A 301 4.19 19.23 -1.18
C ILE A 301 5.27 20.32 -1.18
N PRO A 302 4.93 21.56 -1.57
CA PRO A 302 5.87 22.67 -1.55
C PRO A 302 6.47 22.92 -0.16
N ASN A 303 7.75 23.30 -0.13
CA ASN A 303 8.47 23.63 1.12
C ASN A 303 7.78 24.73 1.94
N ALA A 304 7.01 25.62 1.28
CA ALA A 304 6.25 26.69 1.92
C ALA A 304 5.13 26.20 2.86
N ASN A 305 4.73 24.93 2.79
CA ASN A 305 3.67 24.35 3.64
C ASN A 305 4.19 23.84 4.99
N GLY A 306 5.34 24.34 5.45
CA GLY A 306 5.83 24.16 6.82
C GLY A 306 6.42 22.79 7.14
N ILE A 307 6.72 21.97 6.13
CA ILE A 307 7.36 20.66 6.34
C ILE A 307 8.87 20.87 6.31
N ASP A 308 9.43 21.05 7.50
CA ASP A 308 10.86 21.04 7.73
C ASP A 308 11.30 19.63 8.18
N LEU A 309 11.87 18.86 7.25
CA LEU A 309 12.44 17.54 7.56
C LEU A 309 13.73 17.64 8.38
N ARG A 310 14.23 18.87 8.62
CA ARG A 310 15.53 19.17 9.24
C ARG A 310 16.65 18.35 8.63
N LEU A 311 16.54 18.15 7.31
CA LEU A 311 17.40 17.28 6.54
C LEU A 311 18.68 18.02 6.16
N LYS A 312 19.82 17.44 6.54
CA LYS A 312 21.14 17.81 6.03
C LYS A 312 21.85 16.54 5.63
N TYR A 313 22.58 16.58 4.53
CA TYR A 313 23.37 15.44 4.12
C TYR A 313 24.69 15.87 3.48
N ASP A 314 25.67 14.98 3.54
CA ASP A 314 27.00 15.13 2.95
C ASP A 314 27.41 13.78 2.36
N VAL A 315 27.91 13.80 1.12
CA VAL A 315 28.40 12.62 0.42
C VAL A 315 29.91 12.72 0.30
N ASN A 316 30.62 11.81 0.95
CA ASN A 316 32.07 11.71 0.85
C ASN A 316 32.45 10.43 0.11
N LEU A 317 32.84 10.57 -1.16
CA LEU A 317 33.22 9.46 -2.03
C LEU A 317 34.59 8.86 -1.68
N GLU A 318 35.51 9.65 -1.10
CA GLU A 318 36.83 9.17 -0.66
C GLU A 318 36.70 8.23 0.55
N GLU A 319 35.83 8.59 1.49
CA GLU A 319 35.47 7.77 2.65
C GLU A 319 34.45 6.67 2.32
N ASN A 320 33.87 6.69 1.12
CA ASN A 320 32.75 5.84 0.70
C ASN A 320 31.56 5.91 1.69
N THR A 321 31.19 7.13 2.10
CA THR A 321 30.11 7.38 3.06
C THR A 321 29.09 8.40 2.58
N ILE A 322 27.86 8.27 3.06
CA ILE A 322 26.85 9.32 3.08
C ILE A 322 26.44 9.59 4.53
N LYS A 323 26.63 10.83 4.98
CA LYS A 323 26.28 11.29 6.33
C LYS A 323 24.99 12.10 6.26
N ILE A 324 24.02 11.76 7.09
CA ILE A 324 22.69 12.34 7.08
C ILE A 324 22.31 12.75 8.50
N SER A 325 21.90 14.00 8.68
CA SER A 325 21.15 14.48 9.83
C SER A 325 19.70 14.59 9.41
N PHE A 326 18.82 13.80 10.03
CA PHE A 326 17.42 13.68 9.65
C PHE A 326 16.56 13.59 10.90
N LYS A 327 15.74 14.61 11.15
CA LYS A 327 14.87 14.70 12.33
C LYS A 327 13.49 15.16 11.89
N PRO A 328 12.74 14.29 11.18
CA PRO A 328 11.40 14.63 10.75
C PRO A 328 10.49 14.88 11.95
N GLN A 329 9.48 15.71 11.74
CA GLN A 329 8.41 15.93 12.72
C GLN A 329 7.11 15.44 12.09
N VAL A 330 6.31 14.71 12.87
CA VAL A 330 4.98 14.28 12.46
C VAL A 330 3.97 15.34 12.87
N ASP A 331 3.01 15.63 11.99
CA ASP A 331 1.90 16.51 12.33
C ASP A 331 0.81 15.76 13.13
N ALA A 332 -0.15 16.51 13.68
CA ALA A 332 -1.21 15.94 14.51
C ALA A 332 -2.05 14.89 13.78
N LEU A 333 -2.27 15.07 12.47
CA LEU A 333 -3.01 14.10 11.66
C LEU A 333 -2.22 12.80 11.53
N THR A 334 -0.95 12.90 11.16
CA THR A 334 -0.06 11.75 10.98
C THR A 334 0.11 10.97 12.28
N GLN A 335 0.25 11.66 13.41
CA GLN A 335 0.25 11.05 14.74
C GLN A 335 -1.08 10.33 15.04
N ALA A 336 -2.22 10.96 14.76
CA ALA A 336 -3.52 10.32 14.98
C ALA A 336 -3.74 9.09 14.06
N LEU A 337 -3.27 9.13 12.81
CA LEU A 337 -3.30 7.96 11.91
C LEU A 337 -2.39 6.83 12.42
N PHE A 338 -1.22 7.16 12.98
CA PHE A 338 -0.36 6.20 13.66
C PHE A 338 -1.09 5.56 14.84
N ASP A 339 -1.69 6.36 15.74
CA ASP A 339 -2.43 5.87 16.89
C ASP A 339 -3.58 4.93 16.46
N ILE A 340 -4.30 5.29 15.39
CA ILE A 340 -5.40 4.46 14.86
C ILE A 340 -4.86 3.10 14.38
N LYS A 341 -3.82 3.11 13.53
CA LYS A 341 -3.27 1.87 12.98
C LYS A 341 -2.67 0.97 14.05
N PHE A 342 -1.99 1.54 15.05
CA PHE A 342 -1.39 0.74 16.11
C PHE A 342 -2.46 0.19 17.06
N ARG A 343 -3.33 1.04 17.61
CA ARG A 343 -4.28 0.65 18.65
C ARG A 343 -5.48 -0.14 18.12
N TYR A 344 -5.95 0.15 16.90
CA TYR A 344 -7.18 -0.46 16.36
C TYR A 344 -6.94 -1.53 15.30
N LEU A 345 -5.71 -1.68 14.80
CA LEU A 345 -5.35 -2.73 13.84
C LEU A 345 -4.21 -3.62 14.34
N LEU A 346 -3.03 -3.06 14.63
CA LEU A 346 -1.85 -3.87 14.95
C LEU A 346 -1.92 -4.57 16.31
N GLU A 347 -2.20 -3.83 17.39
CA GLU A 347 -2.33 -4.43 18.73
C GLU A 347 -3.41 -5.54 18.74
N PRO A 348 -4.66 -5.30 18.24
CA PRO A 348 -5.67 -6.35 18.23
C PRO A 348 -5.36 -7.52 17.29
N LEU A 349 -4.54 -7.30 16.25
CA LEU A 349 -4.03 -8.37 15.40
C LEU A 349 -2.97 -9.19 16.13
N CYS A 350 -2.01 -8.54 16.79
CA CYS A 350 -0.98 -9.19 17.59
C CYS A 350 -1.58 -10.03 18.71
N ASP A 351 -2.58 -9.51 19.43
CA ASP A 351 -3.33 -10.25 20.44
C ASP A 351 -3.98 -11.50 19.83
N HIS A 352 -4.56 -11.36 18.64
CA HIS A 352 -5.19 -12.48 17.95
C HIS A 352 -4.17 -13.52 17.44
N LEU A 353 -3.01 -13.08 16.97
CA LEU A 353 -1.89 -13.94 16.60
C LEU A 353 -1.38 -14.74 17.80
N GLN A 354 -1.18 -14.07 18.94
CA GLN A 354 -0.78 -14.73 20.18
C GLN A 354 -1.83 -15.74 20.64
N TYR A 355 -3.12 -15.39 20.56
CA TYR A 355 -4.22 -16.28 20.88
C TYR A 355 -4.20 -17.58 20.05
N ILE A 356 -3.81 -17.50 18.77
CA ILE A 356 -3.66 -18.70 17.92
C ILE A 356 -2.26 -19.36 18.00
N GLY A 357 -1.43 -18.93 18.94
CA GLY A 357 -0.11 -19.50 19.21
C GLY A 357 0.99 -19.07 18.22
N VAL A 358 0.85 -17.89 17.61
CA VAL A 358 1.90 -17.24 16.81
C VAL A 358 2.56 -16.16 17.66
N ILE A 359 3.89 -16.10 17.66
CA ILE A 359 4.66 -15.06 18.35
C ILE A 359 4.88 -13.89 17.37
N PRO A 360 4.25 -12.72 17.58
CA PRO A 360 4.32 -11.63 16.60
C PRO A 360 5.73 -11.11 16.33
N ASP A 361 6.60 -11.07 17.35
CA ASP A 361 7.99 -10.61 17.21
C ASP A 361 8.78 -11.40 16.17
N ASN A 362 8.53 -12.72 16.03
CA ASN A 362 9.22 -13.56 15.04
C ASN A 362 8.95 -13.12 13.59
N HIS A 363 7.94 -12.28 13.36
CA HIS A 363 7.56 -11.79 12.05
C HIS A 363 7.81 -10.28 11.87
N VAL A 364 8.35 -9.59 12.88
CA VAL A 364 8.79 -8.19 12.74
C VAL A 364 9.86 -8.03 11.66
N PRO A 365 10.86 -8.95 11.51
CA PRO A 365 11.81 -8.86 10.40
C PRO A 365 11.18 -8.82 9.01
N VAL A 366 10.02 -9.45 8.81
CA VAL A 366 9.28 -9.40 7.55
C VAL A 366 8.66 -8.02 7.35
N LEU A 367 8.03 -7.45 8.38
CA LEU A 367 7.45 -6.10 8.33
C LEU A 367 8.54 -5.04 8.14
N SER A 368 9.60 -5.05 8.93
CA SER A 368 10.69 -4.07 8.87
C SER A 368 11.39 -4.08 7.51
N THR A 369 11.64 -5.27 6.97
CA THR A 369 12.16 -5.42 5.60
C THR A 369 11.19 -4.85 4.57
N ALA A 370 9.90 -5.18 4.66
CA ALA A 370 8.91 -4.67 3.73
C ALA A 370 8.76 -3.13 3.80
N LEU A 371 8.83 -2.53 4.99
CA LEU A 371 8.84 -1.06 5.20
C LEU A 371 10.07 -0.42 4.53
N PHE A 372 11.26 -1.02 4.68
CA PHE A 372 12.47 -0.58 3.99
C PHE A 372 12.29 -0.58 2.46
N LEU A 373 11.68 -1.61 1.89
CA LEU A 373 11.44 -1.69 0.45
C LEU A 373 10.36 -0.70 -0.03
N CYS A 374 9.33 -0.42 0.79
CA CYS A 374 8.38 0.64 0.51
C CYS A 374 9.10 2.00 0.38
N ALA A 375 10.05 2.26 1.28
CA ALA A 375 10.82 3.49 1.30
C ALA A 375 11.76 3.64 0.10
N THR A 376 12.47 2.57 -0.28
CA THR A 376 13.58 2.68 -1.25
C THR A 376 13.23 2.23 -2.66
N LEU A 377 12.21 1.38 -2.82
CA LEU A 377 11.81 0.79 -4.11
C LEU A 377 10.34 1.06 -4.48
N GLY A 378 9.61 1.80 -3.64
CA GLY A 378 8.20 2.13 -3.83
C GLY A 378 7.96 3.01 -5.07
N ILE A 379 8.60 4.17 -5.08
CA ILE A 379 8.49 5.18 -6.15
C ILE A 379 9.88 5.74 -6.53
N SER A 380 9.98 6.35 -7.71
CA SER A 380 11.21 7.02 -8.12
C SER A 380 11.30 8.44 -7.54
N PHE A 381 12.42 8.70 -6.87
CA PHE A 381 12.81 10.03 -6.40
C PHE A 381 13.75 10.76 -7.35
N ALA A 382 13.91 10.28 -8.60
CA ALA A 382 14.74 10.95 -9.60
C ALA A 382 14.42 12.44 -9.68
N ASN A 383 15.46 13.27 -9.77
CA ASN A 383 15.41 14.73 -9.80
C ASN A 383 14.85 15.41 -8.53
N ASN A 384 14.81 14.70 -7.39
CA ASN A 384 14.52 15.31 -6.09
C ASN A 384 15.41 14.70 -5.00
N GLU A 385 16.55 15.35 -4.76
CA GLU A 385 17.58 14.88 -3.82
C GLU A 385 17.04 14.78 -2.39
N GLU A 386 16.26 15.77 -1.94
CA GLU A 386 15.70 15.80 -0.58
C GLU A 386 14.77 14.60 -0.34
N ALA A 387 13.84 14.35 -1.27
CA ALA A 387 12.93 13.22 -1.19
C ALA A 387 13.68 11.88 -1.26
N PHE A 388 14.71 11.79 -2.12
CA PHE A 388 15.57 10.60 -2.20
C PHE A 388 16.25 10.32 -0.85
N VAL A 389 16.99 11.30 -0.32
CA VAL A 389 17.77 11.13 0.92
C VAL A 389 16.86 10.87 2.11
N ALA A 390 15.74 11.58 2.23
CA ALA A 390 14.79 11.39 3.34
C ALA A 390 14.14 10.00 3.33
N ASN A 391 13.67 9.52 2.17
CA ASN A 391 13.06 8.19 2.08
C ASN A 391 14.09 7.09 2.34
N PHE A 392 15.30 7.19 1.80
CA PHE A 392 16.32 6.19 2.04
C PHE A 392 16.80 6.18 3.49
N ALA A 393 16.89 7.35 4.14
CA ALA A 393 17.18 7.44 5.56
C ALA A 393 16.07 6.79 6.41
N ALA A 394 14.81 7.11 6.12
CA ALA A 394 13.66 6.51 6.81
C ALA A 394 13.61 4.99 6.65
N GLY A 395 13.86 4.49 5.43
CA GLY A 395 13.96 3.06 5.16
C GLY A 395 15.05 2.37 5.98
N GLN A 396 16.25 2.95 6.04
CA GLN A 396 17.37 2.38 6.80
C GLN A 396 17.07 2.33 8.31
N ILE A 397 16.44 3.38 8.86
CA ILE A 397 15.99 3.41 10.26
C ILE A 397 15.00 2.28 10.55
N LEU A 398 14.05 2.02 9.64
CA LEU A 398 12.98 1.04 9.83
C LEU A 398 13.35 -0.41 9.50
N ARG A 399 14.52 -0.67 8.90
CA ARG A 399 14.90 -2.02 8.44
C ARG A 399 15.35 -2.97 9.56
N GLY A 400 16.18 -2.47 10.46
CA GLY A 400 16.89 -3.27 11.47
C GLY A 400 16.06 -3.96 12.57
N PRO A 401 14.86 -3.46 12.95
CA PRO A 401 14.10 -4.05 14.04
C PRO A 401 13.85 -5.55 13.92
N GLN A 402 14.09 -6.27 15.03
CA GLN A 402 13.79 -7.69 15.23
C GLN A 402 12.59 -7.91 16.15
N THR A 403 12.17 -6.87 16.88
CA THR A 403 11.04 -6.91 17.82
C THR A 403 10.16 -5.68 17.66
N TRP A 404 8.91 -5.75 18.14
CA TRP A 404 7.98 -4.61 18.09
C TRP A 404 8.53 -3.39 18.83
N ARG A 405 9.23 -3.61 19.96
CA ARG A 405 9.88 -2.54 20.72
C ARG A 405 10.94 -1.81 19.89
N GLU A 406 11.75 -2.54 19.14
CA GLU A 406 12.76 -1.93 18.27
C GLU A 406 12.12 -1.20 17.09
N LEU A 407 11.01 -1.72 16.55
CA LEU A 407 10.27 -1.07 15.48
C LEU A 407 9.66 0.25 15.95
N LEU A 408 9.06 0.27 17.14
CA LEU A 408 8.55 1.49 17.77
C LEU A 408 9.66 2.50 18.01
N SER A 409 10.83 2.07 18.49
CA SER A 409 11.98 2.96 18.64
C SER A 409 12.44 3.56 17.30
N GLY A 410 12.42 2.78 16.22
CA GLY A 410 12.67 3.30 14.87
C GLY A 410 11.63 4.33 14.41
N LEU A 411 10.36 4.16 14.79
CA LEU A 411 9.30 5.14 14.51
C LEU A 411 9.47 6.40 15.38
N GLU A 412 9.91 6.27 16.63
CA GLU A 412 10.27 7.42 17.47
C GLU A 412 11.43 8.23 16.87
N GLU A 413 12.44 7.57 16.28
CA GLU A 413 13.50 8.25 15.51
C GLU A 413 12.94 9.04 14.30
N LEU A 414 11.77 8.63 13.78
CA LEU A 414 11.01 9.32 12.72
C LEU A 414 9.99 10.34 13.25
N GLY A 415 10.03 10.66 14.54
CA GLY A 415 9.24 11.72 15.16
C GLY A 415 7.88 11.29 15.69
N PHE A 416 7.51 10.01 15.61
CA PHE A 416 6.28 9.50 16.22
C PHE A 416 6.41 9.42 17.74
N THR A 417 5.27 9.53 18.43
CA THR A 417 5.16 9.32 19.87
C THR A 417 4.23 8.14 20.14
N HIS A 418 4.62 7.22 21.01
CA HIS A 418 3.84 6.01 21.32
C HIS A 418 3.29 6.05 22.74
#